data_AF-A0A1Q7UBV7-F1
#
_entry.id   AF-A0A1Q7UBV7-F1
#
_cell.length_a   1.000
_cell.length_b   1.000
_cell.length_c   1.000
_cell.angle_alpha   90.00
_cell.angle_beta   90.00
_cell.angle_gamma   90.00
#
_symmetry.space_group_name_H-M   'P 1'
#
loop_
_entity.id
_entity.type
_entity.pdbx_description
1 polymer ?
#
loop_
_entity_poly.entity_id
_entity_poly.type
_entity_poly.pdbx_seq_one_letter_code
_entity_poly.pdbx_strand_id
1 'polypeptide(L)'
;MNAFRDGDFERAYEFETSRFRLRDQLGDPDLVHDLYLSTIPTANATGRLEEAKRLANELTEVVADLTPHHRLHGVANLIEIEELKGTWDAVLALEEATVAAVEANRYTPCVRNARSLLVCAIARELAGDRERSAELEARAAELASEGHGGAIATPRARLAIARGSLDVLEILSDEAWLRRQTWFALPSAALRLDVFAIIGSAADVEGSFAPPGSYVEPFATRALGMTTGDDELLRRADERFRALGLVWHADQTEPLRRLRKLALG
;
A
#
# COMPACT_ATOMS: atom_id res chain seq x y z
N MET A 1 19.10 15.28 5.38
CA MET A 1 17.69 15.65 5.13
C MET A 1 17.15 14.65 4.10
N ASN A 2 16.07 13.91 4.41
CA ASN A 2 15.56 12.86 3.53
C ASN A 2 14.35 13.43 2.79
N ALA A 3 14.51 13.73 1.49
CA ALA A 3 13.50 14.37 0.65
C ALA A 3 12.13 13.70 0.75
N PHE A 4 12.09 12.36 0.86
CA PHE A 4 10.85 11.61 1.02
C PHE A 4 10.11 11.98 2.32
N ARG A 5 10.84 12.10 3.44
CA ARG A 5 10.25 12.44 4.75
C ARG A 5 9.66 13.85 4.78
N ASP A 6 10.19 14.73 3.93
CA ASP A 6 9.77 16.12 3.80
C ASP A 6 8.63 16.30 2.78
N GLY A 7 8.23 15.22 2.08
CA GLY A 7 7.19 15.25 1.05
C GLY A 7 7.67 15.68 -0.33
N ASP A 8 8.98 15.90 -0.50
CA ASP A 8 9.61 16.14 -1.80
C ASP A 8 9.85 14.81 -2.52
N PHE A 9 8.74 14.16 -2.91
CA PHE A 9 8.75 12.84 -3.53
C PHE A 9 9.41 12.83 -4.91
N GLU A 10 9.29 13.92 -5.68
CA GLU A 10 9.96 14.05 -6.97
C GLU A 10 11.48 14.04 -6.80
N ARG A 11 12.02 14.84 -5.87
CA ARG A 11 13.47 14.81 -5.60
C ARG A 11 13.94 13.46 -5.06
N ALA A 12 13.13 12.80 -4.22
CA ALA A 12 13.44 11.45 -3.76
C ALA A 12 13.50 10.47 -4.94
N TYR A 13 12.52 10.53 -5.85
CA TYR A 13 12.47 9.68 -7.04
C TYR A 13 13.63 9.95 -8.02
N GLU A 14 13.94 11.21 -8.28
CA GLU A 14 15.09 11.60 -9.12
C GLU A 14 16.41 11.07 -8.53
N PHE A 15 16.60 11.21 -7.22
CA PHE A 15 17.77 10.70 -6.54
C PHE A 15 17.88 9.18 -6.66
N GLU A 16 16.83 8.44 -6.31
CA GLU A 16 16.85 6.97 -6.36
C GLU A 16 17.04 6.46 -7.78
N THR A 17 16.33 7.03 -8.75
CA THR A 17 16.46 6.65 -10.17
C THR A 17 17.85 6.96 -10.72
N SER A 18 18.49 8.06 -10.28
CA SER A 18 19.86 8.39 -10.72
C SER A 18 20.89 7.31 -10.38
N ARG A 19 20.62 6.47 -9.36
CA ARG A 19 21.52 5.38 -8.94
C ARG A 19 21.56 4.24 -9.95
N PHE A 20 20.56 4.10 -10.83
CA PHE A 20 20.57 3.10 -11.90
C PHE A 20 21.74 3.27 -12.89
N ARG A 21 22.38 4.45 -12.96
CA ARG A 21 23.64 4.63 -13.72
C ARG A 21 24.79 3.74 -13.23
N LEU A 22 24.69 3.22 -12.01
CA LEU A 22 25.67 2.33 -11.40
C LEU A 22 25.30 0.85 -11.59
N ARG A 23 24.10 0.53 -12.11
CA ARG A 23 23.59 -0.85 -12.18
C ARG A 23 24.59 -1.82 -12.80
N ASP A 24 25.11 -1.49 -13.98
CA ASP A 24 26.03 -2.38 -14.72
C ASP A 24 27.43 -2.47 -14.08
N GLN A 25 27.72 -1.62 -13.08
CA GLN A 25 28.95 -1.65 -12.29
C GLN A 25 28.80 -2.46 -11.00
N LEU A 26 27.57 -2.82 -10.62
CA LEU A 26 27.29 -3.64 -9.45
C LEU A 26 27.40 -5.12 -9.82
N GLY A 27 28.48 -5.77 -9.40
CA GLY A 27 28.65 -7.22 -9.56
C GLY A 27 27.90 -8.05 -8.51
N ASP A 28 27.38 -7.42 -7.46
CA ASP A 28 26.62 -8.06 -6.38
C ASP A 28 25.10 -7.93 -6.64
N PRO A 29 24.38 -9.04 -6.90
CA PRO A 29 22.93 -9.04 -7.09
C PRO A 29 22.15 -8.44 -5.92
N ASP A 30 22.64 -8.53 -4.68
CA ASP A 30 21.96 -7.96 -3.51
C ASP A 30 21.95 -6.42 -3.57
N LEU A 31 23.05 -5.82 -4.04
CA LEU A 31 23.12 -4.37 -4.27
C LEU A 31 22.21 -3.93 -5.43
N VAL A 32 22.07 -4.76 -6.46
CA VAL A 32 21.12 -4.49 -7.56
C VAL A 32 19.69 -4.56 -7.03
N HIS A 33 19.34 -5.59 -6.26
CA HIS A 33 18.05 -5.71 -5.58
C HIS A 33 17.73 -4.45 -4.74
N ASP A 34 18.71 -3.93 -4.00
CA ASP A 34 18.54 -2.73 -3.19
C ASP A 34 18.25 -1.45 -3.99
N LEU A 35 18.75 -1.33 -5.23
CA LEU A 35 18.40 -0.22 -6.12
C LEU A 35 16.91 -0.21 -6.46
N TYR A 36 16.37 -1.37 -6.84
CA TYR A 36 14.95 -1.51 -7.13
C TYR A 36 14.12 -1.26 -5.88
N LEU A 37 14.56 -1.82 -4.76
CA LEU A 37 13.85 -1.68 -3.51
C LEU A 37 13.76 -0.22 -3.06
N SER A 38 14.81 0.59 -3.16
CA SER A 38 14.70 2.00 -2.77
C SER A 38 13.89 2.84 -3.76
N THR A 39 13.90 2.48 -5.04
CA THR A 39 13.29 3.27 -6.12
C THR A 39 11.78 3.07 -6.24
N ILE A 40 11.29 1.82 -6.14
CA ILE A 40 9.85 1.50 -6.30
C ILE A 40 8.96 2.34 -5.36
N PRO A 41 9.25 2.49 -4.05
CA PRO A 41 8.45 3.35 -3.16
C PRO A 41 8.40 4.82 -3.59
N THR A 42 9.48 5.35 -4.17
CA THR A 42 9.52 6.75 -4.64
C THR A 42 8.74 6.94 -5.93
N ALA A 43 8.75 5.97 -6.83
CA ALA A 43 7.87 5.95 -8.01
C ALA A 43 6.39 5.88 -7.59
N ASN A 44 6.06 5.03 -6.61
CA ASN A 44 4.71 4.95 -6.05
C ASN A 44 4.26 6.27 -5.44
N ALA A 45 5.10 6.93 -4.65
CA ALA A 45 4.75 8.17 -3.96
C ALA A 45 4.42 9.33 -4.92
N THR A 46 5.05 9.32 -6.10
CA THR A 46 4.82 10.31 -7.17
C THR A 46 3.69 9.91 -8.14
N GLY A 47 2.97 8.81 -7.86
CA GLY A 47 1.88 8.34 -8.71
C GLY A 47 2.32 7.61 -9.99
N ARG A 48 3.61 7.31 -10.16
CA ARG A 48 4.16 6.56 -11.31
C ARG A 48 3.99 5.05 -11.13
N LEU A 49 2.75 4.59 -10.95
CA LEU A 49 2.45 3.20 -10.56
C LEU A 49 2.77 2.17 -11.66
N GLU A 50 2.62 2.53 -12.93
CA GLU A 50 3.02 1.65 -14.05
C GLU A 50 4.54 1.50 -14.16
N GLU A 51 5.28 2.56 -13.87
CA GLU A 51 6.74 2.51 -13.78
C GLU A 51 7.19 1.66 -12.60
N ALA A 52 6.56 1.83 -11.44
CA ALA A 52 6.80 0.98 -10.28
C ALA A 52 6.54 -0.51 -10.60
N LYS A 53 5.45 -0.80 -11.34
CA LYS A 53 5.12 -2.16 -11.79
C LYS A 53 6.16 -2.72 -12.75
N ARG A 54 6.65 -1.92 -13.71
CA ARG A 54 7.75 -2.30 -14.60
C ARG A 54 9.01 -2.67 -13.80
N LEU A 55 9.40 -1.81 -12.86
CA LEU A 55 10.55 -2.04 -11.99
C LEU A 55 10.37 -3.28 -11.09
N ALA A 56 9.16 -3.55 -10.61
CA ALA A 56 8.88 -4.75 -9.80
C ALA A 56 8.95 -6.05 -10.63
N ASN A 57 8.53 -6.03 -11.91
CA ASN A 57 8.73 -7.15 -12.82
C ASN A 57 10.22 -7.40 -13.07
N GLU A 58 10.99 -6.36 -13.38
CA GLU A 58 12.45 -6.47 -13.53
C GLU A 58 13.13 -6.98 -12.27
N LEU A 59 12.70 -6.51 -11.09
CA LEU A 59 13.20 -7.02 -9.81
C LEU A 59 12.93 -8.53 -9.66
N THR A 60 11.74 -8.99 -10.06
CA THR A 60 11.36 -10.40 -10.00
C THR A 60 12.29 -11.27 -10.85
N GLU A 61 12.71 -10.76 -12.02
CA GLU A 61 13.71 -11.42 -12.87
C GLU A 61 15.10 -11.42 -12.21
N VAL A 62 15.53 -10.28 -11.65
CA VAL A 62 16.84 -10.14 -10.98
C VAL A 62 16.98 -11.10 -9.80
N VAL A 63 15.91 -11.33 -9.04
CA VAL A 63 15.95 -12.19 -7.85
C VAL A 63 15.60 -13.66 -8.12
N ALA A 64 15.28 -14.03 -9.35
CA ALA A 64 14.73 -15.34 -9.69
C ALA A 64 15.63 -16.52 -9.25
N ASP A 65 16.95 -16.34 -9.36
CA ASP A 65 17.95 -17.36 -9.00
C ASP A 65 18.60 -17.11 -7.62
N LEU A 66 18.08 -16.15 -6.86
CA LEU A 66 18.60 -15.80 -5.53
C LEU A 66 17.88 -16.59 -4.42
N THR A 67 18.21 -16.25 -3.17
CA THR A 67 17.65 -16.88 -1.97
C THR A 67 16.10 -16.80 -1.93
N PRO A 68 15.43 -17.70 -1.18
CA PRO A 68 13.98 -17.59 -0.96
C PRO A 68 13.53 -16.19 -0.47
N HIS A 69 14.38 -15.52 0.30
CA HIS A 69 14.12 -14.17 0.81
C HIS A 69 14.04 -13.13 -0.32
N HIS A 70 14.99 -13.15 -1.24
CA HIS A 70 14.99 -12.24 -2.39
C HIS A 70 13.79 -12.51 -3.31
N ARG A 71 13.45 -13.79 -3.54
CA ARG A 71 12.26 -14.17 -4.32
C ARG A 71 10.95 -13.72 -3.68
N LEU A 72 10.84 -13.79 -2.35
CA LEU A 72 9.70 -13.22 -1.63
C LEU A 72 9.59 -11.71 -1.89
N HIS A 73 10.70 -10.98 -1.90
CA HIS A 73 10.67 -9.54 -2.20
C HIS A 73 10.19 -9.26 -3.63
N GLY A 74 10.58 -10.07 -4.62
CA GLY A 74 10.09 -9.95 -5.99
C GLY A 74 8.56 -9.99 -6.05
N VAL A 75 7.95 -11.09 -5.59
CA VAL A 75 6.49 -11.24 -5.62
C VAL A 75 5.76 -10.26 -4.69
N ALA A 76 6.34 -9.92 -3.53
CA ALA A 76 5.76 -8.96 -2.60
C ALA A 76 5.63 -7.55 -3.21
N ASN A 77 6.63 -7.10 -3.98
CA ASN A 77 6.54 -5.78 -4.64
C ASN A 77 5.39 -5.73 -5.66
N LEU A 78 5.14 -6.84 -6.38
CA LEU A 78 4.02 -6.91 -7.33
C LEU A 78 2.68 -6.74 -6.60
N ILE A 79 2.41 -7.53 -5.56
CA ILE A 79 1.15 -7.42 -4.81
C ILE A 79 1.01 -6.07 -4.08
N GLU A 80 2.10 -5.48 -3.60
CA GLU A 80 2.11 -4.19 -2.92
C GLU A 80 1.69 -3.06 -3.88
N ILE A 81 2.09 -3.13 -5.16
CA ILE A 81 1.67 -2.17 -6.19
C ILE A 81 0.21 -2.39 -6.59
N GLU A 82 -0.23 -3.63 -6.76
CA GLU A 82 -1.63 -3.91 -7.09
C GLU A 82 -2.58 -3.52 -5.94
N GLU A 83 -2.14 -3.65 -4.68
CA GLU A 83 -2.84 -3.13 -3.50
C GLU A 83 -2.98 -1.60 -3.55
N LEU A 84 -1.91 -0.87 -3.87
CA LEU A 84 -1.97 0.59 -4.03
C LEU A 84 -2.96 0.98 -5.12
N LYS A 85 -3.03 0.23 -6.22
CA LYS A 85 -3.96 0.47 -7.31
C LYS A 85 -5.41 0.08 -6.97
N GLY A 86 -5.61 -0.79 -5.97
CA GLY A 86 -6.89 -1.45 -5.72
C GLY A 86 -7.25 -2.46 -6.82
N THR A 87 -6.26 -3.02 -7.52
CA THR A 87 -6.47 -4.02 -8.58
C THR A 87 -6.51 -5.41 -7.97
N TRP A 88 -7.56 -5.70 -7.20
CA TRP A 88 -7.67 -6.92 -6.39
C TRP A 88 -7.69 -8.21 -7.23
N ASP A 89 -8.21 -8.18 -8.45
CA ASP A 89 -8.15 -9.32 -9.36
C ASP A 89 -6.71 -9.71 -9.73
N ALA A 90 -5.81 -8.73 -9.85
CA ALA A 90 -4.39 -9.00 -10.07
C ALA A 90 -3.73 -9.59 -8.80
N VAL A 91 -4.16 -9.17 -7.61
CA VAL A 91 -3.72 -9.78 -6.35
C VAL A 91 -4.18 -11.25 -6.28
N LEU A 92 -5.43 -11.55 -6.66
CA LEU A 92 -5.94 -12.92 -6.72
C LEU A 92 -5.11 -13.78 -7.69
N ALA A 93 -4.75 -13.24 -8.86
CA ALA A 93 -3.92 -13.93 -9.84
C ALA A 93 -2.49 -14.21 -9.34
N LEU A 94 -1.99 -13.41 -8.38
CA LEU A 94 -0.66 -13.57 -7.79
C LEU A 94 -0.66 -14.46 -6.52
N GLU A 95 -1.83 -14.89 -6.02
CA GLU A 95 -1.92 -15.54 -4.71
C GLU A 95 -1.10 -16.82 -4.63
N GLU A 96 -1.19 -17.71 -5.62
CA GLU A 96 -0.49 -19.00 -5.60
C GLU A 96 1.03 -18.81 -5.49
N ALA A 97 1.58 -17.95 -6.35
CA ALA A 97 3.00 -17.60 -6.34
C ALA A 97 3.40 -16.92 -5.01
N THR A 98 2.53 -16.05 -4.48
CA THR A 98 2.75 -15.39 -3.19
C THR A 98 2.83 -16.40 -2.05
N VAL A 99 1.86 -17.30 -1.96
CA VAL A 99 1.78 -18.34 -0.93
C VAL A 99 2.99 -19.26 -0.99
N ALA A 100 3.41 -19.65 -2.20
CA ALA A 100 4.60 -20.48 -2.40
C ALA A 100 5.89 -19.77 -1.95
N ALA A 101 6.03 -18.48 -2.28
CA ALA A 101 7.20 -17.70 -1.86
C ALA A 101 7.26 -17.47 -0.34
N VAL A 102 6.12 -17.23 0.30
CA VAL A 102 6.02 -17.11 1.77
C VAL A 102 6.41 -18.43 2.44
N GLU A 103 5.95 -19.57 1.92
CA GLU A 103 6.31 -20.87 2.48
C GLU A 103 7.82 -21.16 2.30
N ALA A 104 8.38 -20.86 1.14
CA ALA A 104 9.81 -21.00 0.88
C ALA A 104 10.67 -20.11 1.80
N ASN A 105 10.15 -18.95 2.23
CA ASN A 105 10.81 -18.00 3.13
C ASN A 105 10.36 -18.14 4.60
N ARG A 106 9.61 -19.19 4.96
CA ARG A 106 8.94 -19.33 6.27
C ARG A 106 9.85 -19.13 7.47
N TYR A 107 11.09 -19.61 7.40
CA TYR A 107 12.05 -19.59 8.51
C TYR A 107 12.95 -18.35 8.53
N THR A 108 12.84 -17.46 7.54
CA THR A 108 13.59 -16.21 7.49
C THR A 108 12.70 -15.07 7.97
N PRO A 109 13.04 -14.39 9.08
CA PRO A 109 12.24 -13.30 9.61
C PRO A 109 12.06 -12.17 8.58
N CYS A 110 10.84 -11.98 8.10
CA CYS A 110 10.50 -10.91 7.18
C CYS A 110 9.03 -10.52 7.35
N VAL A 111 8.74 -9.23 7.51
CA VAL A 111 7.37 -8.71 7.62
C VAL A 111 6.50 -9.04 6.41
N ARG A 112 7.12 -9.20 5.23
CA ARG A 112 6.41 -9.57 3.99
C ARG A 112 5.85 -10.98 4.02
N ASN A 113 6.33 -11.88 4.89
CA ASN A 113 5.71 -13.20 5.06
C ASN A 113 4.24 -13.05 5.47
N ALA A 114 3.99 -12.40 6.60
CA ALA A 114 2.63 -12.19 7.10
C ALA A 114 1.85 -11.16 6.26
N ARG A 115 2.49 -10.04 5.88
CA ARG A 115 1.80 -8.97 5.16
C ARG A 115 1.24 -9.43 3.81
N SER A 116 2.02 -10.19 3.04
CA SER A 116 1.61 -10.63 1.70
C SER A 116 0.38 -11.53 1.76
N LEU A 117 0.31 -12.41 2.76
CA LEU A 117 -0.88 -13.24 3.00
C LEU A 117 -2.10 -12.40 3.39
N LEU A 118 -1.93 -11.35 4.21
CA LEU A 118 -3.04 -10.45 4.57
C LEU A 118 -3.57 -9.67 3.35
N VAL A 119 -2.70 -9.26 2.42
CA VAL A 119 -3.14 -8.61 1.18
C VAL A 119 -3.94 -9.59 0.31
N CYS A 120 -3.51 -10.84 0.21
CA CYS A 120 -4.28 -11.89 -0.47
C CYS A 120 -5.63 -12.14 0.23
N ALA A 121 -5.65 -12.14 1.58
CA ALA A 121 -6.88 -12.29 2.37
C ALA A 121 -7.89 -11.17 2.08
N ILE A 122 -7.44 -9.92 1.93
CA ILE A 122 -8.30 -8.79 1.53
C ILE A 122 -8.90 -9.05 0.15
N ALA A 123 -8.08 -9.44 -0.83
CA ALA A 123 -8.57 -9.70 -2.18
C ALA A 123 -9.64 -10.81 -2.20
N ARG A 124 -9.44 -11.87 -1.40
CA ARG A 124 -10.43 -12.95 -1.21
C ARG A 124 -11.71 -12.48 -0.53
N GLU A 125 -11.62 -11.67 0.52
CA GLU A 125 -12.80 -11.11 1.18
C GLU A 125 -13.61 -10.26 0.20
N LEU A 126 -12.95 -9.40 -0.58
CA LEU A 126 -13.61 -8.56 -1.58
C LEU A 126 -14.24 -9.36 -2.73
N ALA A 127 -13.68 -10.53 -3.05
CA ALA A 127 -14.26 -11.48 -4.00
C ALA A 127 -15.39 -12.34 -3.41
N GLY A 128 -15.69 -12.22 -2.11
CA GLY A 128 -16.71 -12.99 -1.40
C GLY A 128 -16.25 -14.37 -0.90
N ASP A 129 -14.99 -14.72 -1.07
CA ASP A 129 -14.38 -15.98 -0.63
C ASP A 129 -13.87 -15.85 0.81
N ARG A 130 -14.83 -15.82 1.75
CA ARG A 130 -14.56 -15.59 3.18
C ARG A 130 -13.77 -16.72 3.83
N GLU A 131 -13.97 -17.95 3.38
CA GLU A 131 -13.26 -19.12 3.91
C GLU A 131 -11.77 -19.01 3.61
N ARG A 132 -11.42 -18.77 2.33
CA ARG A 132 -10.01 -18.60 1.95
C ARG A 132 -9.40 -17.35 2.56
N SER A 133 -10.16 -16.26 2.67
CA SER A 133 -9.73 -15.06 3.38
C SER A 133 -9.31 -15.36 4.82
N ALA A 134 -10.17 -16.08 5.57
CA ALA A 134 -9.91 -16.45 6.96
C ALA A 134 -8.70 -17.41 7.09
N GLU A 135 -8.53 -18.36 6.16
CA GLU A 135 -7.37 -19.24 6.13
C GLU A 135 -6.05 -18.44 5.96
N LEU A 136 -6.01 -17.54 4.99
CA LEU A 136 -4.83 -16.69 4.74
C LEU A 136 -4.53 -15.76 5.92
N GLU A 137 -5.56 -15.20 6.55
CA GLU A 137 -5.43 -14.37 7.74
C GLU A 137 -4.86 -15.15 8.93
N ALA A 138 -5.34 -16.38 9.17
CA ALA A 138 -4.82 -17.26 10.22
C ALA A 138 -3.35 -17.62 9.99
N ARG A 139 -2.98 -17.98 8.75
CA ARG A 139 -1.59 -18.26 8.37
C ARG A 139 -0.69 -17.03 8.53
N ALA A 140 -1.19 -15.85 8.22
CA ALA A 140 -0.46 -14.61 8.45
C ALA A 140 -0.21 -14.36 9.95
N ALA A 141 -1.16 -14.72 10.82
CA ALA A 141 -1.01 -14.57 12.26
C ALA A 141 0.10 -15.46 12.84
N GLU A 142 0.31 -16.67 12.29
CA GLU A 142 1.42 -17.56 12.69
C GLU A 142 2.81 -16.97 12.36
N LEU A 143 2.89 -16.16 11.30
CA LEU A 143 4.14 -15.60 10.77
C LEU A 143 4.41 -14.18 11.28
N ALA A 144 3.41 -13.53 11.86
CA ALA A 144 3.53 -12.16 12.36
C ALA A 144 4.30 -12.15 13.69
N SER A 145 5.45 -11.50 13.72
CA SER A 145 6.14 -11.16 14.97
C SER A 145 5.70 -9.79 15.50
N GLU A 146 5.99 -9.56 16.78
CA GLU A 146 5.84 -8.24 17.42
C GLU A 146 6.70 -7.17 16.71
N GLY A 147 6.30 -5.90 16.83
CA GLY A 147 7.08 -4.76 16.32
C GLY A 147 6.89 -4.42 14.84
N HIS A 148 6.07 -5.16 14.09
CA HIS A 148 5.81 -4.87 12.66
C HIS A 148 4.93 -3.62 12.40
N GLY A 149 4.32 -3.04 13.43
CA GLY A 149 3.61 -1.77 13.37
C GLY A 149 2.61 -1.66 12.21
N GLY A 150 2.65 -0.52 11.50
CA GLY A 150 1.76 -0.20 10.38
C GLY A 150 1.74 -1.23 9.24
N ALA A 151 2.83 -1.99 9.05
CA ALA A 151 2.94 -2.97 7.98
C ALA A 151 1.93 -4.11 8.10
N ILE A 152 1.56 -4.50 9.33
CA ILE A 152 0.57 -5.55 9.61
C ILE A 152 -0.76 -4.95 10.05
N ALA A 153 -0.73 -3.85 10.81
CA ALA A 153 -1.94 -3.16 11.24
C ALA A 153 -2.80 -2.68 10.08
N THR A 154 -2.18 -2.16 9.02
CA THR A 154 -2.89 -1.58 7.86
C THR A 154 -3.72 -2.60 7.10
N PRO A 155 -3.16 -3.74 6.63
CA PRO A 155 -3.99 -4.71 5.92
C PRO A 155 -5.05 -5.36 6.83
N ARG A 156 -4.78 -5.56 8.14
CA ARG A 156 -5.83 -5.99 9.09
C ARG A 156 -6.96 -4.97 9.18
N ALA A 157 -6.62 -3.69 9.23
CA ALA A 157 -7.61 -2.63 9.30
C ALA A 157 -8.46 -2.56 8.03
N ARG A 158 -7.84 -2.67 6.85
CA ARG A 158 -8.56 -2.75 5.57
C ARG A 158 -9.47 -3.97 5.49
N LEU A 159 -9.02 -5.12 5.99
CA LEU A 159 -9.84 -6.34 6.02
C LEU A 159 -11.07 -6.19 6.92
N ALA A 160 -10.95 -5.55 8.09
CA ALA A 160 -12.13 -5.32 8.93
C ALA A 160 -13.11 -4.33 8.27
N ILE A 161 -12.61 -3.28 7.62
CA ILE A 161 -13.46 -2.34 6.85
C ILE A 161 -14.17 -3.07 5.71
N ALA A 162 -13.49 -3.97 5.00
CA ALA A 162 -14.11 -4.81 3.96
C ALA A 162 -15.24 -5.69 4.53
N ARG A 163 -15.12 -6.11 5.80
CA ARG A 163 -16.15 -6.83 6.55
C ARG A 163 -17.20 -5.91 7.22
N GLY A 164 -17.10 -4.59 7.03
CA GLY A 164 -18.02 -3.60 7.61
C GLY A 164 -17.77 -3.29 9.09
N SER A 165 -16.63 -3.69 9.66
CA SER A 165 -16.23 -3.36 11.04
C SER A 165 -15.31 -2.13 11.08
N LEU A 166 -15.52 -1.29 12.09
CA LEU A 166 -14.72 -0.12 12.41
C LEU A 166 -13.90 -0.30 13.72
N ASP A 167 -13.79 -1.53 14.23
CA ASP A 167 -13.17 -1.79 15.55
C ASP A 167 -11.63 -1.69 15.54
N VAL A 168 -11.04 -1.56 14.36
CA VAL A 168 -9.59 -1.64 14.11
C VAL A 168 -8.94 -0.28 13.83
N LEU A 169 -9.71 0.80 13.95
CA LEU A 169 -9.29 2.15 13.53
C LEU A 169 -8.28 2.80 14.48
N GLU A 170 -8.21 2.36 15.74
CA GLU A 170 -7.22 2.86 16.72
C GLU A 170 -5.77 2.52 16.35
N ILE A 171 -5.53 1.60 15.40
CA ILE A 171 -4.21 1.08 15.05
C ILE A 171 -3.51 1.92 13.95
N LEU A 172 -4.12 3.03 13.50
CA LEU A 172 -3.55 3.84 12.44
C LEU A 172 -2.23 4.49 12.88
N SER A 173 -1.18 4.22 12.11
CA SER A 173 0.21 4.54 12.46
C SER A 173 0.42 6.03 12.69
N ASP A 174 1.35 6.34 13.60
CA ASP A 174 1.84 7.70 13.87
C ASP A 174 2.33 8.38 12.57
N GLU A 175 2.15 9.69 12.47
CA GLU A 175 2.50 10.50 11.31
C GLU A 175 3.98 10.39 10.95
N ALA A 176 4.86 10.26 11.95
CA ALA A 176 6.28 10.03 11.73
C ALA A 176 6.57 8.69 11.00
N TRP A 177 5.70 7.68 11.16
CA TRP A 177 5.81 6.40 10.45
C TRP A 177 5.35 6.55 9.00
N LEU A 178 4.28 7.31 8.75
CA LEU A 178 3.73 7.56 7.40
C LEU A 178 4.68 8.35 6.49
N ARG A 179 5.62 9.08 7.08
CA ARG A 179 6.65 9.83 6.35
C ARG A 179 7.90 9.00 6.01
N ARG A 180 7.99 7.73 6.43
CA ARG A 180 9.16 6.89 6.13
C ARG A 180 9.14 6.47 4.65
N GLN A 181 10.31 6.44 4.00
CA GLN A 181 10.49 5.81 2.69
C GLN A 181 10.42 4.30 2.85
N THR A 182 9.20 3.78 2.93
CA THR A 182 8.90 2.36 3.04
C THR A 182 7.66 2.05 2.22
N TRP A 183 7.59 0.84 1.69
CA TRP A 183 6.47 0.30 0.90
C TRP A 183 5.13 0.38 1.62
N PHE A 184 5.16 0.38 2.94
CA PHE A 184 3.94 0.30 3.74
C PHE A 184 3.40 1.68 4.14
N ALA A 185 4.18 2.75 3.96
CA ALA A 185 3.79 4.10 4.37
C ALA A 185 2.57 4.62 3.59
N LEU A 186 2.62 4.51 2.26
CA LEU A 186 1.55 4.96 1.36
C LEU A 186 0.22 4.23 1.55
N PRO A 187 0.16 2.87 1.60
CA PRO A 187 -1.12 2.20 1.80
C PRO A 187 -1.71 2.49 3.19
N SER A 188 -0.88 2.75 4.22
CA SER A 188 -1.37 3.19 5.53
C SER A 188 -1.86 4.64 5.54
N ALA A 189 -1.18 5.54 4.83
CA ALA A 189 -1.60 6.93 4.71
C ALA A 189 -2.95 7.03 3.97
N ALA A 190 -3.09 6.30 2.87
CA ALA A 190 -4.34 6.16 2.14
C ALA A 190 -5.46 5.60 3.04
N LEU A 191 -5.20 4.50 3.76
CA LEU A 191 -6.19 3.93 4.67
C LEU A 191 -6.59 4.90 5.79
N ARG A 192 -5.63 5.62 6.38
CA ARG A 192 -5.91 6.61 7.42
C ARG A 192 -6.84 7.71 6.92
N LEU A 193 -6.61 8.19 5.70
CA LEU A 193 -7.47 9.20 5.08
C LEU A 193 -8.87 8.66 4.78
N ASP A 194 -9.00 7.40 4.36
CA ASP A 194 -10.31 6.75 4.21
C ASP A 194 -11.06 6.65 5.53
N VAL A 195 -10.34 6.34 6.61
CA VAL A 195 -10.89 6.31 7.96
C VAL A 195 -11.33 7.69 8.41
N PHE A 196 -10.54 8.74 8.16
CA PHE A 196 -10.94 10.12 8.44
C PHE A 196 -12.15 10.54 7.62
N ALA A 197 -12.29 10.05 6.39
CA ALA A 197 -13.50 10.25 5.61
C ALA A 197 -14.72 9.60 6.28
N ILE A 198 -14.58 8.45 6.96
CA ILE A 198 -15.67 7.76 7.66
C ILE A 198 -15.99 8.43 9.00
N ILE A 199 -15.02 8.55 9.90
CA ILE A 199 -15.25 8.95 11.32
C ILE A 199 -14.55 10.25 11.73
N GLY A 200 -13.71 10.82 10.86
CA GLY A 200 -12.93 12.01 11.17
C GLY A 200 -13.67 13.33 10.97
N SER A 201 -12.97 14.41 11.33
CA SER A 201 -13.32 15.80 11.09
C SER A 201 -12.46 16.43 9.98
N ALA A 202 -12.86 17.60 9.49
CA ALA A 202 -12.06 18.36 8.52
C ALA A 202 -10.65 18.69 9.06
N ALA A 203 -10.55 19.01 10.35
CA ALA A 203 -9.27 19.32 11.01
C ALA A 203 -8.30 18.11 11.03
N ASP A 204 -8.82 16.90 11.20
CA ASP A 204 -8.00 15.67 11.14
C ASP A 204 -7.40 15.46 9.74
N VAL A 205 -8.16 15.81 8.70
CA VAL A 205 -7.73 15.71 7.30
C VAL A 205 -6.72 16.81 6.95
N GLU A 206 -6.98 18.05 7.34
CA GLU A 206 -6.08 19.19 7.08
C GLU A 206 -4.71 19.03 7.75
N GLY A 207 -4.65 18.36 8.91
CA GLY A 207 -3.41 18.02 9.60
C GLY A 207 -2.64 16.84 9.01
N SER A 208 -3.18 16.16 7.99
CA SER A 208 -2.57 14.94 7.45
C SER A 208 -1.47 15.23 6.41
N PHE A 209 -0.45 14.38 6.40
CA PHE A 209 0.62 14.44 5.41
C PHE A 209 0.14 13.97 4.03
N ALA A 210 -0.24 14.93 3.18
CA ALA A 210 -0.67 14.68 1.79
C ALA A 210 -0.05 15.69 0.81
N PRO A 211 1.23 15.51 0.42
CA PRO A 211 1.88 16.41 -0.52
C PRO A 211 1.09 16.56 -1.83
N PRO A 212 0.95 17.78 -2.39
CA PRO A 212 0.29 17.99 -3.67
C PRO A 212 0.95 17.19 -4.80
N GLY A 213 0.17 16.73 -5.77
CA GLY A 213 0.66 15.94 -6.89
C GLY A 213 1.04 14.50 -6.54
N SER A 214 0.97 14.08 -5.28
CA SER A 214 1.35 12.73 -4.83
C SER A 214 0.24 11.69 -4.98
N TYR A 215 0.60 10.42 -4.74
CA TYR A 215 -0.36 9.31 -4.65
C TYR A 215 -1.43 9.52 -3.55
N VAL A 216 -1.09 10.17 -2.43
CA VAL A 216 -2.00 10.34 -1.27
C VAL A 216 -2.93 11.55 -1.39
N GLU A 217 -2.61 12.52 -2.26
CA GLU A 217 -3.41 13.73 -2.50
C GLU A 217 -4.91 13.48 -2.76
N PRO A 218 -5.33 12.58 -3.68
CA PRO A 218 -6.75 12.34 -3.94
C PRO A 218 -7.49 11.76 -2.73
N PHE A 219 -6.81 10.98 -1.86
CA PHE A 219 -7.41 10.47 -0.63
C PHE A 219 -7.71 11.59 0.36
N ALA A 220 -6.79 12.54 0.53
CA ALA A 220 -6.99 13.70 1.40
C ALA A 220 -8.09 14.62 0.86
N THR A 221 -8.09 14.84 -0.46
CA THR A 221 -9.13 15.63 -1.13
C THR A 221 -10.52 15.01 -0.94
N ARG A 222 -10.64 13.68 -1.12
CA ARG A 222 -11.89 12.95 -0.85
C ARG A 222 -12.31 13.07 0.62
N ALA A 223 -11.40 12.81 1.54
CA ALA A 223 -11.69 12.85 2.97
C ALA A 223 -12.16 14.25 3.41
N LEU A 224 -11.54 15.31 2.88
CA LEU A 224 -11.97 16.69 3.15
C LEU A 224 -13.37 16.93 2.59
N GLY A 225 -13.63 16.60 1.32
CA GLY A 225 -14.96 16.73 0.73
C GLY A 225 -16.04 15.94 1.47
N MET A 226 -15.72 14.76 2.00
CA MET A 226 -16.65 13.96 2.81
C MET A 226 -16.94 14.57 4.18
N THR A 227 -15.93 15.17 4.82
CA THR A 227 -16.08 15.75 6.16
C THR A 227 -16.72 17.14 6.14
N THR A 228 -16.59 17.88 5.05
CA THR A 228 -17.20 19.21 4.85
C THR A 228 -18.51 19.19 4.08
N GLY A 229 -18.82 18.09 3.38
CA GLY A 229 -19.98 18.01 2.48
C GLY A 229 -19.78 18.75 1.15
N ASP A 230 -18.54 18.99 0.74
CA ASP A 230 -18.18 19.69 -0.50
C ASP A 230 -18.09 18.72 -1.69
N ASP A 231 -19.12 18.74 -2.55
CA ASP A 231 -19.19 17.89 -3.75
C ASP A 231 -18.15 18.25 -4.82
N GLU A 232 -17.64 19.49 -4.85
CA GLU A 232 -16.60 19.90 -5.80
C GLU A 232 -15.25 19.28 -5.42
N LEU A 233 -14.93 19.20 -4.12
CA LEU A 233 -13.77 18.45 -3.65
C LEU A 233 -13.87 16.96 -4.02
N LEU A 234 -15.06 16.37 -3.92
CA LEU A 234 -15.27 14.96 -4.28
C LEU A 234 -15.13 14.72 -5.78
N ARG A 235 -15.63 15.62 -6.62
CA ARG A 235 -15.42 15.59 -8.07
C ARG A 235 -13.93 15.66 -8.42
N ARG A 236 -13.20 16.59 -7.80
CA ARG A 236 -11.74 16.74 -8.00
C ARG A 236 -10.97 15.49 -7.56
N ALA A 237 -11.36 14.88 -6.44
CA ALA A 237 -10.75 13.64 -5.97
C ALA A 237 -10.98 12.49 -6.97
N ASP A 238 -12.20 12.32 -7.48
CA ASP A 238 -12.52 11.31 -8.49
C ASP A 238 -11.68 11.49 -9.76
N GLU A 239 -11.61 12.71 -10.29
CA GLU A 239 -10.77 13.03 -11.46
C GLU A 239 -9.30 12.68 -11.22
N ARG A 240 -8.77 13.01 -10.03
CA ARG A 240 -7.38 12.75 -9.68
C ARG A 240 -7.10 11.25 -9.50
N PHE A 241 -8.01 10.49 -8.87
CA PHE A 241 -7.89 9.03 -8.79
C PHE A 241 -7.84 8.41 -10.18
N ARG A 242 -8.78 8.79 -11.07
CA ARG A 242 -8.83 8.25 -12.44
C ARG A 242 -7.61 8.63 -13.26
N ALA A 243 -7.09 9.85 -13.12
CA ALA A 243 -5.87 10.28 -13.78
C ALA A 243 -4.62 9.47 -13.36
N LEU A 244 -4.61 8.97 -12.12
CA LEU A 244 -3.54 8.10 -11.59
C LEU A 244 -3.79 6.61 -11.87
N GLY A 245 -4.89 6.24 -12.54
CA GLY A 245 -5.27 4.84 -12.78
C GLY A 245 -5.84 4.12 -11.55
N LEU A 246 -6.25 4.86 -10.51
CA LEU A 246 -6.77 4.36 -9.23
C LEU A 246 -8.30 4.18 -9.25
N VAL A 247 -8.81 3.49 -10.28
CA VAL A 247 -10.27 3.40 -10.54
C VAL A 247 -11.03 2.81 -9.35
N TRP A 248 -10.53 1.71 -8.77
CA TRP A 248 -11.18 1.09 -7.62
C TRP A 248 -11.32 2.06 -6.44
N HIS A 249 -10.28 2.86 -6.17
CA HIS A 249 -10.33 3.87 -5.12
C HIS A 249 -11.35 4.96 -5.45
N ALA A 250 -11.41 5.46 -6.69
CA ALA A 250 -12.43 6.44 -7.08
C ALA A 250 -13.85 5.95 -6.73
N ASP A 251 -14.11 4.68 -7.05
CA ASP A 251 -15.41 4.04 -6.84
C ASP A 251 -15.73 3.76 -5.35
N GLN A 252 -14.76 3.92 -4.42
CA GLN A 252 -15.00 3.77 -2.98
C GLN A 252 -15.73 4.97 -2.34
N THR A 253 -15.90 6.09 -3.04
CA THR A 253 -16.50 7.29 -2.45
C THR A 253 -17.91 7.03 -1.87
N GLU A 254 -18.78 6.36 -2.61
CA GLU A 254 -20.13 6.05 -2.14
C GLU A 254 -20.19 4.95 -1.07
N PRO A 255 -19.43 3.83 -1.17
CA PRO A 255 -19.22 2.92 -0.04
C PRO A 255 -18.79 3.61 1.26
N LEU A 256 -17.80 4.50 1.20
CA LEU A 256 -17.33 5.24 2.37
C LEU A 256 -18.40 6.19 2.91
N ARG A 257 -19.17 6.87 2.04
CA ARG A 257 -20.32 7.70 2.45
C ARG A 257 -21.35 6.91 3.22
N ARG A 258 -21.65 5.66 2.81
CA ARG A 258 -22.57 4.77 3.55
C ARG A 258 -22.03 4.43 4.93
N LEU A 259 -20.74 4.08 5.03
CA LEU A 259 -20.10 3.81 6.32
C LEU A 259 -20.10 5.05 7.23
N ARG A 260 -19.83 6.26 6.69
CA ARG A 260 -19.92 7.51 7.46
C ARG A 260 -21.32 7.73 8.03
N LYS A 261 -22.36 7.51 7.23
CA LYS A 261 -23.76 7.64 7.69
C LYS A 261 -24.07 6.66 8.83
N LEU A 262 -23.56 5.43 8.76
CA LEU A 262 -23.73 4.43 9.82
C LEU A 262 -22.92 4.77 11.08
N ALA A 263 -21.76 5.40 10.94
CA ALA A 263 -20.91 5.77 12.07
C ALA A 263 -21.38 7.04 12.81
N LEU A 264 -22.08 7.95 12.12
CA LEU A 264 -22.59 9.21 12.67
C LEU A 264 -24.07 9.17 13.09
N GLY A 265 -24.81 8.15 12.66
CA GLY A 265 -26.23 7.94 12.98
C GLY A 265 -26.41 7.05 14.20
#